data_AF-A0A424WBM6-F1
#
_entry.id   AF-A0A424WBM6-F1
#
_cell.length_a   1.000
_cell.length_b   1.000
_cell.length_c   1.000
_cell.angle_alpha   90.00
_cell.angle_beta   90.00
_cell.angle_gamma   90.00
#
_symmetry.space_group_name_H-M   'P 1'
#
loop_
_entity.id
_entity.type
_entity.pdbx_description
1 polymer ?
#
loop_
_entity_poly.entity_id
_entity_poly.type
_entity_poly.pdbx_seq_one_letter_code
_entity_poly.pdbx_strand_id
1 'polypeptide(L)'
;MVPEVRGRDVLTAGPDQRVGLPSESRDHALIFGTQDADELALARQERALDEQRLQLQALERLLGQPPKDRSEPSGRIPLNRNSVDLPVPAMPKLAPAPAGSRSDGTADARRQVDDMQRRVDGLLRNADALREPAR
;
A
#
# COMPACT_ATOMS: atom_id res chain seq x y z
N MET A 1 10.23 60.43 -4.93
CA MET A 1 10.14 59.10 -5.56
C MET A 1 10.13 58.09 -4.43
N VAL A 2 8.95 57.64 -4.01
CA VAL A 2 8.74 56.72 -2.88
C VAL A 2 8.17 55.44 -3.48
N PRO A 3 8.72 54.25 -3.24
CA PRO A 3 8.12 53.03 -3.77
C PRO A 3 6.88 52.66 -2.95
N GLU A 4 5.76 52.48 -3.65
CA GLU A 4 4.56 51.81 -3.13
C GLU A 4 4.92 50.37 -2.75
N VAL A 5 4.83 50.06 -1.46
CA VAL A 5 4.82 48.67 -0.99
C VAL A 5 3.38 48.19 -1.01
N ARG A 6 3.05 47.38 -2.02
CA ARG A 6 1.75 46.73 -2.19
C ARG A 6 1.34 45.96 -0.93
N GLY A 7 0.09 46.14 -0.53
CA GLY A 7 -0.55 45.51 0.60
C GLY A 7 -0.40 43.98 0.60
N ARG A 8 0.14 43.46 1.70
CA ARG A 8 -0.03 42.06 2.08
C ARG A 8 -1.42 41.92 2.70
N ASP A 9 -2.38 41.45 1.93
CA ASP A 9 -3.61 40.88 2.49
C ASP A 9 -3.26 39.56 3.17
N VAL A 10 -2.78 39.65 4.41
CA VAL A 10 -2.73 38.50 5.30
C VAL A 10 -4.09 38.48 5.99
N LEU A 11 -4.96 37.55 5.57
CA LEU A 11 -6.15 37.17 6.33
C LEU A 11 -5.69 36.46 7.61
N THR A 12 -5.11 37.23 8.53
CA THR A 12 -4.83 36.79 9.90
C THR A 12 -6.06 37.19 10.70
N ALA A 13 -6.93 36.22 10.97
CA ALA A 13 -7.64 36.08 12.25
C ALA A 13 -8.90 35.24 12.04
N GLY A 14 -8.78 33.92 12.26
CA GLY A 14 -9.74 33.34 13.20
C GLY A 14 -9.52 34.04 14.56
N PRO A 15 -10.54 34.13 15.43
CA PRO A 15 -10.37 34.78 16.73
C PRO A 15 -9.12 34.22 17.42
N ASP A 16 -8.26 35.10 17.96
CA ASP A 16 -7.11 34.68 18.76
C ASP A 16 -7.57 33.60 19.75
N GLN A 17 -6.83 32.48 19.84
CA GLN A 17 -7.08 31.48 20.85
C GLN A 17 -7.00 32.18 22.21
N ARG A 18 -8.16 32.49 22.80
CA ARG A 18 -8.26 33.24 24.05
C ARG A 18 -7.64 32.49 25.23
N VAL A 19 -7.31 31.21 25.03
CA VAL A 19 -6.64 30.34 25.98
C VAL A 19 -5.61 29.52 25.20
N GLY A 20 -4.35 29.93 25.25
CA GLY A 20 -3.24 29.08 24.84
C GLY A 20 -3.07 27.98 25.87
N LEU A 21 -3.73 26.84 25.65
CA LEU A 21 -3.51 25.66 26.48
C LEU A 21 -2.06 25.22 26.25
N PRO A 22 -1.25 25.00 27.31
CA PRO A 22 0.09 24.46 27.13
C PRO A 22 -0.01 23.13 26.38
N SER A 23 0.93 22.86 25.48
CA SER A 23 0.95 21.64 24.65
C SER A 23 0.96 20.35 25.48
N GLU A 24 1.40 20.45 26.73
CA GLU A 24 1.44 19.38 27.74
C GLU A 24 0.11 19.23 28.51
N SER A 25 -0.88 20.11 28.29
CA SER A 25 -2.19 20.00 28.91
C SER A 25 -2.97 18.84 28.33
N ARG A 26 -3.58 18.04 29.21
CA ARG A 26 -4.48 16.94 28.83
C ARG A 26 -5.64 17.39 27.93
N ASP A 27 -6.14 18.60 28.16
CA ASP A 27 -7.23 19.17 27.36
C ASP A 27 -6.75 19.56 25.95
N HIS A 28 -5.49 19.95 25.80
CA HIS A 28 -4.88 20.18 24.49
C HIS A 28 -4.77 18.87 23.70
N ALA A 29 -4.35 17.80 24.39
CA ALA A 29 -4.20 16.46 23.84
C ALA A 29 -5.54 15.91 23.30
N LEU A 30 -6.65 16.15 24.00
CA LEU A 30 -8.00 15.73 23.60
C LEU A 30 -8.55 16.49 22.38
N ILE A 31 -8.24 17.79 22.27
CA ILE A 31 -8.81 18.65 21.22
C ILE A 31 -7.94 18.65 19.95
N PHE A 32 -6.63 18.70 20.11
CA PHE A 32 -5.68 18.88 19.00
C PHE A 32 -4.83 17.64 18.72
N GLY A 33 -5.03 16.57 19.49
CA GLY A 33 -4.16 15.40 19.47
C GLY A 33 -2.89 15.65 20.29
N THR A 34 -2.13 14.57 20.46
CA THR A 34 -1.02 14.56 21.41
C THR A 34 0.29 14.79 20.65
N GLN A 35 1.17 15.59 21.26
CA GLN A 35 2.53 15.85 20.73
C GLN A 35 3.58 14.96 21.40
N ASP A 36 3.15 14.13 22.35
CA ASP A 36 4.01 13.19 23.04
C ASP A 36 4.56 12.16 22.04
N ALA A 37 5.88 12.02 22.02
CA ALA A 37 6.56 11.11 21.11
C ALA A 37 6.15 9.66 21.33
N ASP A 38 5.88 9.27 22.58
CA ASP A 38 5.51 7.90 22.93
C ASP A 38 4.08 7.61 22.44
N GLU A 39 3.12 8.50 22.72
CA GLU A 39 1.75 8.33 22.25
C GLU A 39 1.64 8.36 20.72
N LEU A 40 2.44 9.19 20.05
CA LEU A 40 2.55 9.18 18.59
C LEU A 40 3.14 7.87 18.06
N ALA A 41 4.10 7.27 18.77
CA ALA A 41 4.65 5.96 18.41
C ALA A 41 3.61 4.85 18.56
N LEU A 42 2.84 4.85 19.66
CA LEU A 42 1.72 3.93 19.86
C LEU A 42 0.67 4.09 18.75
N ALA A 43 0.24 5.31 18.45
CA ALA A 43 -0.74 5.57 17.40
C ALA A 43 -0.27 5.10 16.01
N ARG A 44 1.03 5.20 15.71
CA ARG A 44 1.60 4.64 14.47
C ARG A 44 1.56 3.12 14.47
N GLN A 45 1.85 2.48 15.60
CA GLN A 45 1.80 1.03 15.72
C GLN A 45 0.38 0.50 15.57
N GLU A 46 -0.61 1.17 16.14
CA GLU A 46 -2.03 0.84 15.99
C GLU A 46 -2.47 0.92 14.52
N ARG A 47 -2.10 2.00 13.80
CA ARG A 47 -2.39 2.11 12.36
C ARG A 47 -1.78 0.98 11.55
N ALA A 48 -0.54 0.59 11.84
CA ALA A 48 0.11 -0.51 11.14
C ALA A 48 -0.63 -1.85 11.37
N LEU A 49 -1.14 -2.09 12.58
CA LEU A 49 -1.96 -3.27 12.88
C LEU A 49 -3.30 -3.24 12.14
N ASP A 50 -3.94 -2.08 12.05
CA ASP A 50 -5.21 -1.94 11.33
C ASP A 50 -5.06 -2.14 9.82
N GLU A 51 -3.95 -1.69 9.22
CA GLU A 51 -3.62 -2.00 7.83
C GLU A 51 -3.46 -3.51 7.59
N GLN A 52 -2.76 -4.21 8.49
CA GLN A 52 -2.60 -5.67 8.41
C GLN A 52 -3.94 -6.40 8.55
N ARG A 53 -4.80 -5.96 9.47
CA ARG A 53 -6.16 -6.50 9.63
C ARG A 53 -7.00 -6.30 8.37
N LEU A 54 -6.91 -5.14 7.73
CA LEU A 54 -7.64 -4.84 6.51
C LEU A 54 -7.18 -5.71 5.35
N GLN A 55 -5.87 -5.96 5.24
CA GLN A 55 -5.30 -6.89 4.26
C GLN A 55 -5.81 -8.32 4.49
N LEU A 56 -5.80 -8.80 5.73
CA LEU A 56 -6.32 -10.13 6.07
C LEU A 56 -7.81 -10.25 5.74
N GLN A 57 -8.61 -9.22 6.05
CA GLN A 57 -10.03 -9.20 5.73
C GLN A 57 -10.27 -9.24 4.20
N ALA A 58 -9.44 -8.56 3.41
CA ALA A 58 -9.52 -8.62 1.95
C ALA A 58 -9.20 -10.02 1.41
N LEU A 59 -8.17 -10.67 1.97
CA LEU A 59 -7.81 -12.04 1.61
C LEU A 59 -8.91 -13.03 1.98
N GLU A 60 -9.49 -12.89 3.18
CA GLU A 60 -10.62 -13.72 3.62
C GLU A 60 -11.81 -13.60 2.66
N ARG A 61 -12.14 -12.38 2.21
CA ARG A 61 -13.20 -12.17 1.21
C ARG A 61 -12.89 -12.81 -0.14
N LEU A 62 -11.64 -12.80 -0.58
CA LEU A 62 -11.23 -13.43 -1.85
C LEU A 62 -11.27 -14.95 -1.75
N LEU A 63 -10.82 -15.52 -0.64
CA LEU A 63 -10.81 -16.97 -0.39
C LEU A 63 -12.21 -17.52 -0.11
N GLY A 64 -13.06 -16.72 0.55
CA GLY A 64 -14.44 -17.08 0.88
C GLY A 64 -15.42 -16.90 -0.28
N GLN A 65 -15.01 -16.25 -1.39
CA GLN A 65 -15.84 -16.21 -2.58
C GLN A 65 -15.78 -17.55 -3.32
N PRO A 66 -16.92 -18.22 -3.57
CA PRO A 66 -16.92 -19.39 -4.42
C PRO A 66 -16.38 -19.00 -5.80
N PRO A 67 -15.59 -19.86 -6.46
CA PRO A 67 -15.10 -19.57 -7.79
C PRO A 67 -16.30 -19.22 -8.67
N LYS A 68 -16.27 -18.03 -9.29
CA LYS A 68 -17.26 -17.65 -10.29
C LYS A 68 -17.31 -18.78 -11.31
N ASP A 69 -18.48 -19.39 -11.46
CA ASP A 69 -18.74 -20.38 -12.51
C ASP A 69 -18.18 -19.80 -13.81
N ARG A 70 -17.09 -20.42 -14.26
CA ARG A 70 -16.43 -20.04 -15.49
C ARG A 70 -17.38 -20.54 -16.57
N SER A 71 -18.36 -19.70 -16.93
CA SER A 71 -19.17 -19.89 -18.13
C SER A 71 -18.17 -20.20 -19.23
N GLU A 72 -18.20 -21.44 -19.74
CA GLU A 72 -17.32 -21.86 -20.81
C GLU A 72 -17.40 -20.80 -21.91
N PRO A 73 -16.28 -20.33 -22.47
CA PRO A 73 -16.37 -19.44 -23.61
C PRO A 73 -17.09 -20.23 -24.68
N SER A 74 -18.33 -19.84 -24.98
CA SER A 74 -19.10 -20.42 -26.08
C SER A 74 -18.31 -20.12 -27.35
N GLY A 75 -17.44 -21.07 -27.71
CA GLY A 75 -16.54 -21.02 -28.86
C GLY A 75 -17.29 -21.19 -30.17
N ARG A 76 -18.49 -20.61 -30.28
CA ARG A 76 -19.30 -20.64 -31.48
C ARG A 76 -19.50 -19.20 -31.95
N ILE A 77 -18.52 -18.74 -32.71
CA ILE A 77 -18.70 -17.59 -33.61
C ILE A 77 -19.85 -17.97 -34.56
N PRO A 78 -20.96 -17.22 -34.63
CA PRO A 78 -22.02 -17.51 -35.58
C PRO A 78 -21.49 -17.23 -36.99
N LEU A 79 -21.20 -18.30 -37.74
CA LEU A 79 -20.93 -18.18 -39.17
C LEU A 79 -22.25 -17.81 -39.85
N ASN A 80 -22.42 -16.54 -40.18
CA ASN A 80 -23.46 -16.13 -41.13
C ASN A 80 -23.26 -16.95 -42.41
N ARG A 81 -24.33 -17.56 -42.95
CA ARG A 81 -24.27 -18.43 -44.14
C ARG A 81 -23.63 -17.76 -45.38
N ASN A 82 -23.51 -16.44 -45.37
CA ASN A 82 -22.89 -15.65 -46.43
C ASN A 82 -21.36 -15.49 -46.28
N SER A 83 -20.75 -16.05 -45.24
CA SER A 83 -19.30 -15.95 -44.98
C SER A 83 -18.46 -17.01 -45.70
N VAL A 84 -19.09 -17.96 -46.40
CA VAL A 84 -18.40 -19.00 -47.17
C VAL A 84 -17.67 -18.41 -48.39
N ASP A 85 -18.10 -17.25 -48.90
CA ASP A 85 -17.51 -16.58 -50.07
C ASP A 85 -16.61 -15.37 -49.73
N LEU A 86 -16.35 -15.09 -48.44
CA LEU A 86 -15.43 -14.02 -48.06
C LEU A 86 -14.03 -14.60 -47.82
N PRO A 87 -12.98 -14.04 -48.46
CA PRO A 87 -11.61 -14.43 -48.16
C PRO A 87 -11.31 -14.14 -46.68
N VAL A 88 -10.72 -15.12 -46.00
CA VAL A 88 -10.30 -15.03 -44.59
C VAL A 88 -9.45 -13.75 -44.43
N PRO A 89 -9.78 -12.84 -43.51
CA PRO A 89 -8.95 -11.66 -43.28
C PRO A 89 -7.55 -12.14 -42.90
N ALA A 90 -6.56 -11.74 -43.69
CA ALA A 90 -5.17 -12.09 -43.46
C ALA A 90 -4.73 -11.50 -42.12
N MET A 91 -4.64 -12.33 -41.08
CA MET A 91 -4.10 -11.90 -39.80
C MET A 91 -2.60 -11.62 -39.97
N PRO A 92 -2.10 -10.42 -39.63
CA PRO A 92 -0.67 -10.16 -39.63
C PRO A 92 0.01 -11.10 -38.64
N LYS A 93 1.13 -11.71 -39.05
CA LYS A 93 1.90 -12.62 -38.20
C LYS A 93 2.35 -11.85 -36.95
N LEU A 94 1.85 -12.26 -35.79
CA LEU A 94 2.30 -11.73 -34.50
C LEU A 94 3.77 -12.08 -34.33
N ALA A 95 4.62 -11.07 -34.18
CA ALA A 95 6.02 -11.26 -33.88
C ALA A 95 6.17 -12.00 -32.53
N PRO A 96 7.15 -12.90 -32.37
CA PRO A 96 7.44 -13.49 -31.07
C PRO A 96 7.75 -12.38 -30.08
N ALA A 97 7.15 -12.46 -28.88
CA ALA A 97 7.44 -11.53 -27.81
C ALA A 97 8.96 -11.48 -27.56
N PRO A 98 9.56 -10.29 -27.42
CA PRO A 98 11.00 -10.17 -27.19
C PRO A 98 11.39 -10.95 -25.94
N ALA A 99 12.46 -11.73 -26.03
CA ALA A 99 12.92 -12.70 -25.03
C ALA A 99 13.31 -12.12 -23.64
N GLY A 100 13.02 -10.84 -23.37
CA GLY A 100 13.34 -10.15 -22.13
C GLY A 100 12.21 -10.11 -21.09
N SER A 101 11.01 -10.63 -21.39
CA SER A 101 9.90 -10.63 -20.43
C SER A 101 9.80 -11.91 -19.58
N ARG A 102 10.91 -12.64 -19.43
CA ARG A 102 11.05 -13.59 -18.33
C ARG A 102 11.52 -12.78 -17.13
N SER A 103 10.65 -12.62 -16.15
CA SER A 103 11.05 -12.41 -14.77
C SER A 103 11.96 -13.58 -14.39
N ASP A 104 13.27 -13.41 -14.57
CA ASP A 104 14.29 -14.34 -14.11
C ASP A 104 14.33 -14.25 -12.58
N GLY A 105 13.33 -14.87 -11.96
CA GLY A 105 13.02 -14.83 -10.53
C GLY A 105 13.97 -15.65 -9.69
N THR A 106 15.27 -15.60 -9.97
CA THR A 106 16.23 -16.50 -9.32
C THR A 106 17.34 -15.77 -8.57
N ALA A 107 17.92 -14.68 -9.06
CA ALA A 107 19.02 -14.04 -8.33
C ALA A 107 18.52 -13.05 -7.27
N ASP A 108 17.73 -12.06 -7.67
CA ASP A 108 17.30 -10.99 -6.76
C ASP A 108 16.22 -11.45 -5.80
N ALA A 109 15.34 -12.35 -6.23
CA ALA A 109 14.37 -13.00 -5.34
C ALA A 109 15.07 -13.86 -4.27
N ARG A 110 16.12 -14.62 -4.64
CA ARG A 110 16.91 -15.40 -3.65
C ARG A 110 17.64 -14.49 -2.67
N ARG A 111 18.25 -13.40 -3.15
CA ARG A 111 18.89 -12.40 -2.29
C ARG A 111 17.91 -11.79 -1.29
N GLN A 112 16.69 -11.47 -1.73
CA GLN A 112 15.65 -10.97 -0.82
C GLN A 112 15.26 -11.99 0.24
N VAL A 113 15.14 -13.28 -0.13
CA VAL A 113 14.86 -14.35 0.85
C VAL A 113 16.01 -14.52 1.84
N ASP A 114 17.26 -14.53 1.38
CA ASP A 114 18.45 -14.66 2.24
C ASP A 114 18.59 -13.47 3.21
N ASP A 115 18.25 -12.26 2.76
CA ASP A 115 18.26 -11.07 3.61
C ASP A 115 17.13 -11.08 4.64
N MET A 116 15.95 -11.57 4.27
CA MET A 116 14.85 -11.78 5.22
C MET A 116 15.20 -12.83 6.28
N GLN A 117 15.80 -13.95 5.88
CA GLN A 117 16.25 -14.99 6.81
C GLN A 117 17.27 -14.46 7.81
N ARG A 118 18.29 -13.73 7.33
CA ARG A 118 19.29 -13.10 8.20
C ARG A 118 18.68 -12.13 9.21
N ARG A 119 17.67 -11.36 8.81
CA ARG A 119 16.94 -10.45 9.71
C ARG A 119 16.16 -11.22 10.77
N VAL A 120 15.45 -12.28 10.39
CA VAL A 120 14.69 -13.12 11.32
C VAL A 120 15.61 -13.79 12.34
N ASP A 121 16.74 -14.36 11.90
CA ASP A 121 17.73 -14.96 12.79
C ASP A 121 18.37 -13.93 13.74
N GLY A 122 18.53 -12.69 13.28
CA GLY A 122 18.96 -11.57 14.12
C GLY A 122 17.95 -11.25 15.22
N LEU A 123 16.66 -11.18 14.86
CA LEU A 123 15.57 -10.93 15.82
C LEU A 123 15.43 -12.07 16.84
N LEU A 124 15.52 -13.33 16.40
CA LEU A 124 15.46 -14.50 17.29
C LEU A 124 16.62 -14.50 18.29
N ARG A 125 17.86 -14.27 17.82
CA ARG A 125 19.02 -14.17 18.72
C ARG A 125 18.91 -13.01 19.72
N ASN A 126 18.41 -11.86 19.28
CA ASN A 126 18.19 -10.72 20.18
C ASN A 126 17.08 -11.01 21.20
N ALA A 127 16.02 -11.70 20.79
CA ALA A 127 14.96 -12.14 21.70
C ALA A 127 15.47 -13.17 22.72
N ASP A 128 16.32 -14.10 22.32
CA ASP A 128 16.95 -15.06 23.21
C ASP A 128 17.92 -14.37 24.19
N ALA A 129 18.70 -13.38 23.74
CA ALA A 129 19.55 -12.57 24.60
C ALA A 129 18.76 -11.73 25.63
N LEU A 130 17.56 -11.27 25.28
CA LEU A 130 16.63 -10.62 26.22
C LEU A 130 15.92 -11.62 27.15
N ARG A 131 15.88 -12.90 26.77
CA ARG A 131 15.24 -13.98 27.52
C ARG A 131 16.19 -14.62 28.54
N GLU A 132 17.51 -14.50 28.38
CA GLU A 132 18.45 -14.84 29.46
C GLU A 132 18.39 -13.78 30.56
N PRO A 133 17.84 -14.08 31.75
CA PRO A 133 17.94 -13.17 32.88
C PRO A 133 19.41 -13.09 33.30
N ALA A 134 19.95 -11.87 33.38
CA ALA A 134 21.25 -11.61 33.99
C ALA A 134 21.35 -12.34 35.34
N ARG A 135 22.19 -13.37 35.38
CA ARG A 135 22.66 -13.97 36.63
C ARG A 135 23.90 -13.23 37.12
#